data_AF-A0A7K2WX29-F1
#
_entry.id   AF-A0A7K2WX29-F1
#
_cell.length_a   1.000
_cell.length_b   1.000
_cell.length_c   1.000
_cell.angle_alpha   90.00
_cell.angle_beta   90.00
_cell.angle_gamma   90.00
#
_symmetry.space_group_name_H-M   'P 1'
#
loop_
_entity.id
_entity.type
_entity.pdbx_description
1 polymer ?
#
loop_
_entity_poly.entity_id
_entity_poly.type
_entity_poly.pdbx_seq_one_letter_code
_entity_poly.pdbx_strand_id
1 'polypeptide(L)'
;VAALALVLTVLDAYGLYATALSGTPPMGYVAGAAAVLAALWAGYGRLVGGLRVPLPAAVVAAQLPLPLGVSAAGAPVSATAWALLVTAALDVAVVVWAKPAPVRGFAAAGAGLTGVLALLTGCELSLTAGSPVAAAG
;
A
#
# COMPACT_ATOMS: atom_id res chain seq x y z
N VAL A 1 12.09 1.78 20.64
CA VAL A 1 10.88 1.04 21.05
C VAL A 1 9.87 0.89 19.91
N ALA A 2 9.42 1.97 19.25
CA ALA A 2 8.37 1.87 18.21
C ALA A 2 8.74 1.00 16.99
N ALA A 3 9.98 1.07 16.49
CA ALA A 3 10.43 0.21 15.39
C ALA A 3 10.41 -1.28 15.77
N LEU A 4 10.85 -1.63 16.97
CA LEU A 4 10.79 -3.00 17.48
C LEU A 4 9.33 -3.46 17.62
N ALA A 5 8.44 -2.61 18.16
CA ALA A 5 7.01 -2.93 18.25
C ALA A 5 6.41 -3.23 16.87
N LEU A 6 6.74 -2.44 15.84
CA LEU A 6 6.33 -2.70 14.45
C LEU A 6 6.85 -4.04 13.94
N VAL A 7 8.15 -4.33 14.16
CA VAL A 7 8.74 -5.62 13.77
C VAL A 7 8.01 -6.78 14.47
N LEU A 8 7.72 -6.65 15.76
CA LEU A 8 6.98 -7.68 16.51
C LEU A 8 5.56 -7.85 15.99
N THR A 9 4.87 -6.79 15.59
CA THR A 9 3.53 -6.91 14.97
C THR A 9 3.59 -7.63 13.62
N VAL A 10 4.63 -7.38 12.83
CA VAL A 10 4.85 -8.10 11.56
C VAL A 10 5.16 -9.57 11.82
N LEU A 11 5.98 -9.87 12.82
CA LEU A 11 6.31 -11.25 13.21
C LEU A 11 5.11 -11.99 13.79
N ASP A 12 4.24 -11.31 14.55
CA ASP A 12 2.99 -11.87 15.08
C ASP A 12 2.01 -12.22 13.95
N ALA A 13 1.84 -11.32 12.97
CA ALA A 13 1.04 -11.59 11.77
C ALA A 13 1.64 -12.77 10.96
N TYR A 14 2.96 -12.81 10.79
CA TYR A 14 3.61 -13.95 10.14
C TYR A 14 3.41 -15.25 10.94
N GLY A 15 3.52 -15.21 12.26
CA GLY A 15 3.26 -16.36 13.14
C GLY A 15 1.83 -16.87 12.99
N LEU A 16 0.84 -15.98 12.98
CA LEU A 16 -0.57 -16.30 12.74
C LEU A 16 -0.77 -16.94 11.35
N TYR A 17 -0.15 -16.37 10.32
CA TYR A 17 -0.16 -16.95 8.97
C TYR A 17 0.42 -18.35 8.95
N ALA A 18 1.64 -18.53 9.46
CA ALA A 18 2.36 -19.79 9.42
C ALA A 18 1.67 -20.91 10.22
N THR A 19 1.00 -20.58 11.31
CA THR A 19 0.42 -21.58 12.23
C THR A 19 -1.05 -21.87 12.00
N ALA A 20 -1.85 -20.89 11.57
CA ALA A 20 -3.31 -21.01 11.50
C ALA A 20 -3.91 -20.71 10.13
N LEU A 21 -3.22 -19.97 9.26
CA LEU A 21 -3.79 -19.46 8.00
C LEU A 21 -2.94 -19.80 6.78
N SER A 22 -2.05 -20.79 6.88
CA SER A 22 -1.10 -21.16 5.81
C SER A 22 -1.75 -21.72 4.55
N GLY A 23 -3.03 -22.12 4.62
CA GLY A 23 -3.86 -22.45 3.47
C GLY A 23 -4.43 -21.24 2.71
N THR A 24 -4.24 -20.02 3.22
CA THR A 24 -4.70 -18.78 2.57
C THR A 24 -3.66 -18.31 1.56
N PRO A 25 -4.06 -17.73 0.41
CA PRO A 25 -3.12 -17.11 -0.51
C PRO A 25 -2.25 -16.05 0.20
N PRO A 26 -0.91 -16.17 0.15
CA PRO A 26 -0.01 -15.32 0.96
C PRO A 26 -0.16 -13.83 0.64
N MET A 27 -0.29 -13.46 -0.64
CA MET A 27 -0.49 -12.05 -1.02
C MET A 27 -1.80 -11.47 -0.48
N GLY A 28 -2.88 -12.28 -0.48
CA GLY A 28 -4.17 -11.86 0.05
C GLY A 28 -4.12 -11.65 1.57
N TYR A 29 -3.44 -12.54 2.28
CA TYR A 29 -3.21 -12.38 3.71
C TYR A 29 -2.41 -11.10 4.03
N VAL A 30 -1.30 -10.87 3.31
CA VAL A 30 -0.47 -9.66 3.54
C VAL A 30 -1.24 -8.39 3.20
N ALA A 31 -2.02 -8.38 2.12
CA ALA A 31 -2.88 -7.25 1.76
C ALA A 31 -3.88 -6.91 2.89
N GLY A 32 -4.57 -7.93 3.42
CA GLY A 32 -5.52 -7.78 4.52
C GLY A 32 -4.85 -7.32 5.82
N ALA A 33 -3.73 -7.96 6.19
CA ALA A 33 -2.97 -7.59 7.38
C ALA A 33 -2.47 -6.14 7.31
N ALA A 34 -1.94 -5.71 6.15
CA ALA A 34 -1.52 -4.33 5.94
C ALA A 34 -2.68 -3.33 6.06
N ALA A 35 -3.87 -3.68 5.55
CA ALA A 35 -5.06 -2.83 5.66
C ALA A 35 -5.49 -2.65 7.12
N VAL A 36 -5.52 -3.75 7.89
CA VAL A 36 -5.83 -3.71 9.33
C VAL A 36 -4.79 -2.87 10.07
N LEU A 37 -3.51 -3.06 9.78
CA LEU A 37 -2.42 -2.33 10.42
C LEU A 37 -2.51 -0.82 10.11
N ALA A 38 -2.79 -0.46 8.86
CA ALA A 38 -2.99 0.93 8.46
C ALA A 38 -4.16 1.58 9.24
N ALA A 39 -5.29 0.88 9.36
CA ALA A 39 -6.46 1.36 10.09
C ALA A 39 -6.17 1.53 11.59
N LEU A 40 -5.50 0.55 12.22
CA LEU A 40 -5.14 0.61 13.64
C LEU A 40 -4.19 1.77 13.94
N TRP A 41 -3.15 1.96 13.15
CA TRP A 41 -2.21 3.06 13.35
C TRP A 41 -2.83 4.43 13.09
N ALA A 42 -3.69 4.54 12.07
CA ALA A 42 -4.43 5.76 11.79
C ALA A 42 -5.38 6.10 12.94
N GLY A 43 -6.12 5.11 13.45
CA GLY A 43 -7.00 5.26 14.61
C GLY A 43 -6.23 5.66 15.86
N TYR A 44 -5.16 4.95 16.19
CA TYR A 44 -4.33 5.21 17.37
C TYR A 44 -3.72 6.61 17.34
N GLY A 45 -3.18 7.03 16.19
CA GLY A 45 -2.63 8.37 16.00
C GLY A 45 -3.66 9.50 16.11
N ARG A 46 -4.91 9.24 15.70
CA ARG A 46 -6.01 10.22 15.80
C ARG A 46 -6.63 10.28 17.19
N LEU A 47 -6.78 9.15 17.87
CA LEU A 47 -7.47 9.04 19.17
C LEU A 47 -6.60 9.46 20.35
N VAL A 48 -5.32 9.09 20.34
CA VAL A 48 -4.42 9.36 21.48
C VAL A 48 -3.75 10.73 21.36
N GLY A 49 -3.56 11.24 20.14
CA GLY A 49 -2.90 12.53 19.90
C GLY A 49 -1.42 12.55 20.34
N GLY A 50 -0.67 13.56 19.90
CA GLY A 50 0.73 13.80 20.35
C GLY A 50 1.79 12.76 19.94
N LEU A 51 1.40 11.63 19.34
CA LEU A 51 2.30 10.57 18.91
C LEU A 51 2.86 10.83 17.51
N ARG A 52 4.19 10.79 17.37
CA ARG A 52 4.88 11.11 16.10
C ARG A 52 4.92 9.95 15.10
N VAL A 53 4.79 8.70 15.57
CA VAL A 53 5.02 7.47 14.77
C VAL A 53 3.75 6.87 14.15
N PRO A 54 2.58 6.85 14.81
CA PRO A 54 1.40 6.14 14.30
C PRO A 54 0.94 6.59 12.91
N LEU A 55 0.80 7.90 12.69
CA LEU A 55 0.29 8.39 11.40
C LEU A 55 1.25 8.10 10.23
N PRO A 56 2.58 8.33 10.35
CA PRO A 56 3.53 7.83 9.35
C PRO A 56 3.48 6.32 9.12
N ALA A 57 3.38 5.51 10.18
CA ALA A 57 3.28 4.05 10.06
C ALA A 57 2.01 3.62 9.32
N ALA A 58 0.90 4.33 9.54
CA ALA A 58 -0.35 4.10 8.81
C ALA A 58 -0.21 4.35 7.31
N VAL A 59 0.48 5.44 6.91
CA VAL A 59 0.73 5.76 5.49
C VAL A 59 1.57 4.67 4.83
N VAL A 60 2.63 4.22 5.49
CA VAL A 60 3.50 3.15 4.97
C VAL A 60 2.73 1.84 4.81
N ALA A 61 1.93 1.46 5.81
CA ALA A 61 1.11 0.26 5.73
C ALA A 61 0.03 0.36 4.64
N ALA A 62 -0.52 1.55 4.39
CA ALA A 62 -1.56 1.78 3.38
C ALA A 62 -1.07 1.68 1.93
N GLN A 63 0.24 1.61 1.68
CA GLN A 63 0.80 1.44 0.33
C GLN A 63 0.53 0.05 -0.27
N LEU A 64 0.33 -0.95 0.58
CA LEU A 64 0.35 -2.37 0.22
C LEU A 64 -1.01 -2.99 -0.13
N PRO A 65 -2.14 -2.65 0.54
CA PRO A 65 -3.38 -3.41 0.41
C PRO A 65 -3.91 -3.50 -1.02
N LEU A 66 -3.89 -2.38 -1.75
CA LEU A 66 -4.52 -2.30 -3.06
C LEU A 66 -3.67 -3.00 -4.15
N PRO A 67 -2.34 -2.74 -4.28
CA PRO A 67 -1.49 -3.48 -5.22
C PRO A 67 -1.38 -4.99 -4.91
N LEU A 68 -1.27 -5.36 -3.63
CA LEU A 68 -1.19 -6.78 -3.24
C LEU A 68 -2.54 -7.48 -3.39
N GLY A 69 -3.66 -6.80 -3.11
CA GLY A 69 -5.00 -7.35 -3.29
C GLY A 69 -5.31 -7.67 -4.75
N VAL A 70 -4.93 -6.78 -5.67
CA VAL A 70 -5.07 -7.01 -7.12
C VAL A 70 -4.18 -8.17 -7.58
N SER A 71 -2.93 -8.23 -7.10
CA SER A 71 -2.03 -9.35 -7.38
C SER A 71 -2.58 -10.68 -6.84
N ALA A 72 -3.15 -10.69 -5.63
CA ALA A 72 -3.74 -11.86 -5.01
C ALA A 72 -4.98 -12.38 -5.76
N ALA A 73 -5.70 -11.50 -6.45
CA ALA A 73 -6.85 -11.86 -7.28
C ALA A 73 -6.44 -12.46 -8.65
N GLY A 74 -5.14 -12.56 -8.95
CA GLY A 74 -4.66 -13.02 -10.26
C GLY A 74 -5.05 -12.08 -11.40
N ALA A 75 -5.24 -10.79 -11.09
CA ALA A 75 -5.68 -9.80 -12.05
C ALA A 75 -4.57 -9.52 -13.10
N PRO A 76 -4.95 -9.06 -14.31
CA PRO A 76 -3.97 -8.72 -15.35
C PRO A 76 -3.04 -7.58 -14.90
N VAL A 77 -1.88 -7.48 -15.55
CA VAL A 77 -0.88 -6.43 -15.30
C VAL A 77 -1.46 -5.01 -15.40
N SER A 78 -2.43 -4.78 -16.30
CA SER A 78 -3.13 -3.50 -16.42
C SER A 78 -3.88 -3.12 -15.13
N ALA A 79 -4.52 -4.08 -14.47
CA ALA A 79 -5.18 -3.86 -13.18
C ALA A 79 -4.16 -3.49 -12.10
N THR A 80 -2.97 -4.10 -12.10
CA THR A 80 -1.88 -3.74 -11.17
C THR A 80 -1.34 -2.33 -11.44
N ALA A 81 -1.24 -1.92 -12.71
CA ALA A 81 -0.86 -0.55 -13.07
C ALA A 81 -1.90 0.46 -12.56
N TRP A 82 -3.19 0.18 -12.75
CA TRP A 82 -4.28 0.99 -12.17
C TRP A 82 -4.25 1.02 -10.64
N ALA A 83 -3.95 -0.12 -10.01
CA ALA A 83 -3.84 -0.23 -8.56
C ALA A 83 -2.74 0.68 -8.00
N LEU A 84 -1.57 0.69 -8.64
CA LEU A 84 -0.45 1.56 -8.30
C LEU A 84 -0.81 3.04 -8.52
N LEU A 85 -1.47 3.36 -9.64
CA LEU A 85 -1.90 4.73 -9.95
C LEU A 85 -2.92 5.27 -8.94
N VAL A 86 -3.91 4.46 -8.55
CA VAL A 86 -4.89 4.80 -7.52
C VAL A 86 -4.20 5.03 -6.17
N THR A 87 -3.24 4.17 -5.81
CA THR A 87 -2.45 4.32 -4.58
C THR A 87 -1.68 5.64 -4.60
N ALA A 88 -1.03 5.97 -5.72
CA ALA A 88 -0.33 7.24 -5.90
C ALA A 88 -1.27 8.45 -5.78
N ALA A 89 -2.47 8.38 -6.36
CA ALA A 89 -3.46 9.45 -6.28
C ALA A 89 -3.96 9.67 -4.85
N LEU A 90 -4.17 8.60 -4.08
CA LEU A 90 -4.53 8.68 -2.67
C LEU A 90 -3.41 9.31 -1.84
N ASP A 91 -2.16 8.98 -2.13
CA ASP A 91 -1.01 9.60 -1.47
C ASP A 91 -0.87 11.09 -1.78
N VAL A 92 -1.09 11.50 -3.04
CA VAL A 92 -1.15 12.93 -3.40
C VAL A 92 -2.24 13.64 -2.60
N ALA A 93 -3.40 13.01 -2.44
CA ALA A 93 -4.48 13.56 -1.61
C ALA A 93 -4.04 13.71 -0.15
N VAL A 94 -3.30 12.75 0.41
CA VAL A 94 -2.69 12.85 1.75
C VAL A 94 -1.65 13.97 1.82
N VAL A 95 -0.81 14.14 0.80
CA VAL A 95 0.17 15.26 0.73
C VAL A 95 -0.52 16.62 0.78
N VAL A 96 -1.69 16.74 0.14
CA VAL A 96 -2.48 17.99 0.09
C VAL A 96 -3.24 18.22 1.41
N TRP A 97 -3.83 17.19 2.01
CA TRP A 97 -4.76 17.35 3.14
C TRP A 97 -4.16 17.11 4.53
N ALA A 98 -3.06 16.35 4.64
CA ALA A 98 -2.48 16.03 5.93
C ALA A 98 -1.73 17.24 6.53
N LYS A 99 -2.01 17.56 7.79
CA LYS A 99 -1.31 18.63 8.53
C LYS A 99 0.12 18.25 8.96
N PRO A 100 0.40 17.02 9.45
CA PRO A 100 1.74 16.70 9.92
C PRO A 100 2.74 16.55 8.75
N ALA A 101 3.82 17.34 8.77
CA ALA A 101 4.91 17.24 7.80
C ALA A 101 5.46 15.80 7.58
N PRO A 102 5.70 14.96 8.61
CA PRO A 102 6.21 13.61 8.36
C PRO A 102 5.23 12.74 7.57
N VAL A 103 3.92 12.90 7.80
CA VAL A 103 2.88 12.15 7.06
C VAL A 103 2.93 12.51 5.57
N ARG A 104 3.07 13.81 5.25
CA ARG A 104 3.22 14.29 3.87
C ARG A 104 4.51 13.77 3.23
N GLY A 105 5.61 13.69 3.98
CA GLY A 105 6.89 13.18 3.48
C GLY A 105 6.81 11.71 3.04
N PHE A 106 6.24 10.84 3.89
CA PHE A 106 6.04 9.43 3.54
C PHE A 106 5.03 9.27 2.40
N ALA A 107 3.95 10.04 2.38
CA ALA A 107 2.98 10.01 1.28
C ALA A 107 3.60 10.47 -0.05
N ALA A 108 4.43 11.53 -0.04
CA ALA A 108 5.13 11.98 -1.25
C ALA A 108 6.11 10.93 -1.79
N ALA A 109 6.83 10.22 -0.91
CA ALA A 109 7.68 9.12 -1.30
C ALA A 109 6.87 7.94 -1.87
N GLY A 110 5.73 7.60 -1.24
CA GLY A 110 4.79 6.59 -1.72
C GLY A 110 4.23 6.92 -3.10
N ALA A 111 3.73 8.13 -3.29
CA ALA A 111 3.23 8.64 -4.57
C ALA A 111 4.30 8.59 -5.67
N GLY A 112 5.53 8.99 -5.35
CA GLY A 112 6.65 8.95 -6.30
C GLY A 112 6.95 7.52 -6.75
N LEU A 113 7.09 6.59 -5.80
CA LEU A 113 7.39 5.20 -6.10
C LEU A 113 6.27 4.51 -6.89
N THR A 114 5.04 4.57 -6.37
CA THR A 114 3.87 3.91 -6.98
C THR A 114 3.52 4.54 -8.33
N GLY A 115 3.63 5.87 -8.45
CA GLY A 115 3.41 6.59 -9.71
C GLY A 115 4.44 6.23 -10.78
N VAL A 116 5.73 6.20 -10.45
CA VAL A 116 6.78 5.77 -11.41
C VAL A 116 6.54 4.35 -11.89
N LEU A 117 6.25 3.41 -10.97
CA LEU A 117 5.96 2.03 -11.34
C LEU A 117 4.73 1.93 -12.25
N ALA A 118 3.64 2.62 -11.92
CA ALA A 118 2.44 2.65 -12.77
C ALA A 118 2.74 3.16 -14.19
N LEU A 119 3.52 4.24 -14.31
CA LEU A 119 3.89 4.83 -15.59
C LEU A 119 4.81 3.93 -16.42
N LEU A 120 5.78 3.26 -15.78
CA LEU A 120 6.66 2.31 -16.46
C LEU A 120 5.86 1.13 -17.01
N THR A 121 4.95 0.57 -16.21
CA THR A 121 4.06 -0.52 -16.66
C THR A 121 3.12 -0.06 -17.78
N GLY A 122 2.53 1.14 -17.66
CA GLY A 122 1.70 1.70 -18.72
C GLY A 122 2.47 1.95 -20.03
N CYS A 123 3.75 2.35 -19.93
CA CYS A 123 4.65 2.49 -21.07
C CYS A 123 4.90 1.15 -21.76
N GLU A 124 5.21 0.11 -21.00
CA GLU A 124 5.39 -1.26 -21.52
C GLU A 124 4.13 -1.77 -22.23
N LEU A 125 2.95 -1.59 -21.61
CA LEU A 125 1.66 -1.94 -22.22
C LEU A 125 1.43 -1.17 -23.54
N SER A 126 1.79 0.11 -23.58
CA SER A 126 1.65 0.94 -24.78
C SER A 126 2.58 0.50 -25.92
N LEU A 127 3.82 0.10 -25.58
CA LEU A 127 4.81 -0.35 -26.57
C LEU A 127 4.50 -1.74 -27.15
N THR A 128 3.80 -2.58 -26.39
CA THR A 128 3.47 -3.97 -26.79
C THR A 128 2.07 -4.12 -27.37
N ALA A 129 1.22 -3.09 -27.26
CA ALA A 129 -0.15 -3.12 -27.74
C ALA A 129 -0.25 -3.07 -29.27
N GLY A 130 -1.11 -3.92 -29.83
CA GLY A 130 -1.48 -3.88 -31.25
C GLY A 130 -2.52 -2.80 -31.61
N SER A 131 -3.05 -2.08 -30.63
CA SER A 131 -4.02 -0.99 -30.83
C SER A 131 -4.07 -0.04 -29.62
N PRO A 132 -4.58 1.20 -29.78
CA PRO A 132 -4.72 2.14 -28.65
C PRO A 132 -5.63 1.66 -27.53
N VAL A 133 -6.71 0.93 -27.85
CA VAL A 133 -7.61 0.33 -26.83
C VAL A 133 -6.87 -0.76 -26.06
N ALA A 134 -6.08 -1.59 -26.72
CA ALA A 134 -5.29 -2.62 -26.05
C ALA A 134 -4.20 -2.03 -25.14
N ALA A 135 -3.69 -0.83 -25.44
CA ALA A 135 -2.72 -0.13 -24.59
C ALA A 135 -3.33 0.37 -23.27
N ALA A 136 -4.64 0.62 -23.23
CA ALA A 136 -5.34 1.11 -22.04
C ALA A 136 -5.60 0.01 -20.99
N GLY A 137 -5.47 -1.27 -21.38
CA GLY A 137 -5.79 -2.44 -20.56
C GLY A 137 -7.19 -2.97 -20.79
#